data_AF-A0A942UHA8-F1
#
_entry.id   AF-A0A942UHA8-F1
#
_cell.length_a   1.000
_cell.length_b   1.000
_cell.length_c   1.000
_cell.angle_alpha   90.00
_cell.angle_beta   90.00
_cell.angle_gamma   90.00
#
_symmetry.space_group_name_H-M   'P 1'
#
loop_
_entity.id
_entity.type
_entity.pdbx_description
1 polymer ?
#
loop_
_entity_poly.entity_id
_entity_poly.type
_entity_poly.pdbx_seq_one_letter_code
_entity_poly.pdbx_strand_id
1 'polypeptide(L)'
;MSFKGLAKRTKVTKKNKNGKFQSKKRFGKSIGSYAPALLMTIIKQKLIYIEKELHEINTYSFKASQYNHVTDSFKKKKHHQQWSYVGDHKVQRDLDSAFLIMNSQSDGKSTNREYCIRTFKNFLILHNNQMEQLNQHASYLPSSMGLDLPSQVEMLAFVKSVC
;
A
#
# COMPACT_ATOMS: atom_id res chain seq x y z
N MET A 1 2.40 12.77 3.28
CA MET A 1 3.07 13.96 2.71
C MET A 1 2.15 15.17 2.86
N SER A 2 2.69 16.39 3.00
CA SER A 2 1.87 17.61 3.00
C SER A 2 1.77 18.20 1.58
N PHE A 3 0.59 18.14 0.96
CA PHE A 3 0.34 18.69 -0.38
C PHE A 3 0.53 20.21 -0.43
N LYS A 4 0.15 20.92 0.65
CA LYS A 4 0.40 22.36 0.81
C LYS A 4 1.90 22.69 0.81
N GLY A 5 2.72 21.81 1.40
CA GLY A 5 4.18 21.92 1.36
C GLY A 5 4.74 21.72 -0.05
N LEU A 6 4.25 20.72 -0.79
CA LEU A 6 4.66 20.44 -2.18
C LEU A 6 4.28 21.56 -3.15
N ALA A 7 3.14 22.22 -2.94
CA ALA A 7 2.71 23.34 -3.77
C ALA A 7 3.60 24.60 -3.60
N LYS A 8 4.34 24.70 -2.49
CA LYS A 8 5.15 25.87 -2.16
C LYS A 8 6.42 25.92 -3.00
N ARG A 9 6.67 27.06 -3.65
CA ARG A 9 7.92 27.31 -4.39
C ARG A 9 9.06 27.64 -3.43
N THR A 10 10.24 27.06 -3.67
CA THR A 10 11.46 27.41 -2.95
C THR A 10 11.87 28.86 -3.26
N LYS A 11 12.03 29.69 -2.22
CA LYS A 11 12.41 31.10 -2.37
C LYS A 11 13.89 31.24 -2.76
N VAL A 12 14.76 30.52 -2.06
CA VAL A 12 16.21 30.55 -2.23
C VAL A 12 16.65 29.84 -3.51
N THR A 13 17.59 30.43 -4.25
CA THR A 13 18.26 29.80 -5.39
C THR A 13 19.43 28.97 -4.90
N LYS A 14 19.46 27.68 -5.23
CA LYS A 14 20.58 26.78 -4.89
C LYS A 14 21.35 26.40 -6.17
N LYS A 15 22.67 26.30 -6.10
CA LYS A 15 23.52 25.70 -7.14
C LYS A 15 23.93 24.28 -6.70
N ASN A 16 24.10 23.36 -7.64
CA ASN A 16 24.72 22.06 -7.35
C ASN A 16 26.25 22.18 -7.32
N LYS A 17 26.93 21.09 -6.96
CA LYS A 17 28.40 20.99 -6.94
C LYS A 17 29.08 21.28 -8.29
N ASN A 18 28.33 21.22 -9.39
CA ASN A 18 28.82 21.53 -10.74
C ASN A 18 28.44 22.96 -11.18
N GLY A 19 28.03 23.84 -10.25
CA GLY A 19 27.65 25.23 -10.53
C GLY A 19 26.29 25.44 -11.19
N LYS A 20 25.57 24.38 -11.57
CA LYS A 20 24.25 24.44 -12.22
C LYS A 20 23.18 24.84 -11.21
N PHE A 21 22.36 25.83 -11.56
CA PHE A 21 21.20 26.22 -10.76
C PHE A 21 20.20 25.07 -10.67
N GLN A 22 19.79 24.74 -9.44
CA GLN A 22 18.73 23.77 -9.21
C GLN A 22 17.37 24.38 -9.58
N SER A 23 16.53 23.56 -10.21
CA SER A 23 15.18 23.99 -10.61
C SER A 23 14.33 24.33 -9.38
N LYS A 24 13.74 25.53 -9.36
CA LYS A 24 12.72 25.94 -8.37
C LYS A 24 11.33 25.40 -8.73
N LYS A 25 11.27 24.15 -9.23
CA LYS A 25 10.07 23.58 -9.87
C LYS A 25 8.91 23.53 -8.89
N ARG A 26 7.71 23.87 -9.37
CA ARG A 26 6.45 23.60 -8.65
C ARG A 26 6.15 22.12 -8.80
N PHE A 27 5.80 21.43 -7.71
CA PHE A 27 5.35 20.03 -7.78
C PHE A 27 3.95 19.88 -8.40
N GLY A 28 3.44 20.87 -9.14
CA GLY A 28 2.12 20.82 -9.78
C GLY A 28 1.93 19.58 -10.66
N LYS A 29 2.98 19.16 -11.40
CA LYS A 29 2.95 17.89 -12.16
C LYS A 29 2.76 16.69 -11.24
N SER A 30 3.53 16.56 -10.17
CA SER A 30 3.39 15.44 -9.22
C SER A 30 2.05 15.49 -8.47
N ILE A 31 1.61 16.66 -8.02
CA ILE A 31 0.32 16.84 -7.34
C ILE A 31 -0.84 16.47 -8.28
N GLY A 32 -0.78 16.88 -9.55
CA GLY A 32 -1.76 16.51 -10.57
C GLY A 32 -1.69 15.05 -10.99
N SER A 33 -0.49 14.46 -11.07
CA SER A 33 -0.31 13.03 -11.41
C SER A 33 -0.77 12.09 -10.30
N TYR A 34 -0.63 12.49 -9.03
CA TYR A 34 -1.04 11.69 -7.87
C TYR A 34 -2.33 12.24 -7.24
N ALA A 35 -3.32 12.65 -8.05
CA ALA A 35 -4.55 13.34 -7.62
C ALA A 35 -5.46 12.45 -6.75
N PRO A 36 -5.29 12.43 -5.41
CA PRO A 36 -5.99 11.48 -4.57
C PRO A 36 -7.47 11.87 -4.42
N ALA A 37 -7.73 13.19 -4.43
CA ALA A 37 -9.08 13.74 -4.31
C ALA A 37 -9.94 13.46 -5.54
N LEU A 38 -9.37 13.53 -6.76
CA LEU A 38 -10.10 13.20 -7.99
C LEU A 38 -10.43 11.71 -8.01
N LEU A 39 -9.44 10.84 -7.74
CA LEU A 39 -9.69 9.40 -7.60
C LEU A 39 -10.78 9.12 -6.58
N MET A 40 -10.72 9.78 -5.42
CA MET A 40 -11.72 9.59 -4.37
C MET A 40 -13.12 10.05 -4.79
N THR A 41 -13.20 11.15 -5.53
CA THR A 41 -14.47 11.66 -6.08
C THR A 41 -15.06 10.68 -7.08
N ILE A 42 -14.24 10.14 -7.99
CA ILE A 42 -14.65 9.13 -8.97
C ILE A 42 -15.13 7.85 -8.28
N ILE A 43 -14.42 7.38 -7.25
CA ILE A 43 -14.81 6.20 -6.48
C ILE A 43 -16.15 6.45 -5.78
N LYS A 44 -16.31 7.57 -5.08
CA LYS A 44 -17.59 7.95 -4.42
C LYS A 44 -18.76 7.96 -5.41
N GLN A 45 -18.58 8.59 -6.57
CA GLN A 45 -19.60 8.61 -7.63
C GLN A 45 -19.95 7.21 -8.12
N LYS A 46 -18.95 6.36 -8.37
CA LYS A 46 -19.17 4.97 -8.82
C LYS A 46 -19.87 4.12 -7.77
N LEU A 47 -19.58 4.32 -6.48
CA LEU A 47 -20.25 3.60 -5.40
C LEU A 47 -21.72 3.97 -5.28
N ILE A 48 -22.07 5.26 -5.46
CA ILE A 48 -23.48 5.71 -5.45
C ILE A 48 -24.30 5.00 -6.53
N TYR A 49 -23.75 4.78 -7.72
CA TYR A 49 -24.45 4.05 -8.80
C TYR A 49 -24.78 2.58 -8.46
N ILE A 50 -24.10 1.99 -7.47
CA ILE A 50 -24.34 0.62 -7.02
C ILE A 50 -24.90 0.57 -5.59
N GLU A 51 -25.49 1.69 -5.12
CA GLU A 51 -26.09 1.82 -3.78
C GLU A 51 -25.11 1.51 -2.64
N LYS A 52 -23.83 1.85 -2.83
CA LYS A 52 -22.78 1.74 -1.81
C LYS A 52 -22.24 3.10 -1.44
N GLU A 53 -21.63 3.17 -0.27
CA GLU A 53 -20.95 4.37 0.21
C GLU A 53 -19.48 4.12 0.51
N LEU A 54 -18.73 5.22 0.60
CA LEU A 54 -17.33 5.19 1.00
C LEU A 54 -17.21 5.61 2.47
N HIS A 55 -16.70 4.70 3.30
CA HIS A 55 -16.35 5.01 4.68
C HIS A 55 -14.93 5.58 4.78
N GLU A 56 -14.81 6.77 5.36
CA GLU A 56 -13.51 7.42 5.59
C GLU A 56 -12.98 7.07 6.98
N ILE A 57 -11.67 6.83 7.06
CA ILE A 57 -10.97 6.56 8.33
C ILE A 57 -10.05 7.72 8.70
N ASN A 58 -9.83 7.91 10.00
CA ASN A 58 -8.83 8.85 10.48
C ASN A 58 -7.43 8.25 10.37
N THR A 59 -6.76 8.52 9.26
CA THR A 59 -5.41 8.00 8.98
C THR A 59 -4.36 8.35 10.05
N TYR A 60 -4.53 9.44 10.81
CA TYR A 60 -3.59 9.85 11.85
C TYR A 60 -3.71 8.99 13.11
N SER A 61 -4.94 8.72 13.57
CA SER A 61 -5.18 7.86 14.74
C SER A 61 -5.02 6.38 14.39
N PHE A 62 -5.47 5.98 13.19
CA PHE A 62 -5.59 4.58 12.79
C PHE A 62 -4.24 3.87 12.66
N LYS A 63 -3.25 4.53 12.02
CA LYS A 63 -1.87 4.02 11.87
C LYS A 63 -1.78 2.56 11.38
N ALA A 64 -2.61 2.18 10.39
CA ALA A 64 -2.75 0.80 9.90
C ALA A 64 -1.40 0.12 9.61
N SER A 65 -0.54 0.82 8.87
CA SER A 65 0.77 0.28 8.46
C SER A 65 1.75 -0.01 9.60
N GLN A 66 1.43 0.45 10.82
CA GLN A 66 2.24 0.26 12.02
C GLN A 66 1.65 -0.77 12.98
N TYR A 67 0.33 -1.00 12.92
CA TYR A 67 -0.37 -1.83 13.90
C TYR A 67 -0.19 -3.33 13.63
N ASN A 68 -0.10 -4.14 14.69
CA ASN A 68 -0.09 -5.61 14.63
C ASN A 68 -1.15 -6.15 15.60
N HIS A 69 -2.20 -6.76 15.04
CA HIS A 69 -3.35 -7.24 15.82
C HIS A 69 -3.06 -8.49 16.67
N VAL A 70 -2.00 -9.26 16.38
CA VAL A 70 -1.60 -10.41 17.20
C VAL A 70 -0.98 -9.92 18.50
N THR A 71 0.06 -9.10 18.40
CA THR A 71 0.81 -8.55 19.56
C THR A 71 0.14 -7.34 20.21
N ASP A 72 -0.90 -6.80 19.59
CA ASP A 72 -1.56 -5.55 19.96
C ASP A 72 -0.59 -4.37 20.14
N SER A 73 0.31 -4.20 19.17
CA SER A 73 1.38 -3.21 19.27
C SER A 73 1.56 -2.40 17.98
N PHE A 74 2.13 -1.20 18.12
CA PHE A 74 2.44 -0.32 17.00
C PHE A 74 3.95 -0.25 16.79
N LYS A 75 4.41 -0.68 15.60
CA LYS A 75 5.81 -0.62 15.21
C LYS A 75 5.97 0.09 13.87
N LYS A 76 6.78 1.14 13.84
CA LYS A 76 7.12 1.84 12.59
C LYS A 76 7.95 0.91 11.70
N LYS A 77 7.46 0.68 10.48
CA LYS A 77 8.14 -0.11 9.43
C LYS A 77 8.99 0.83 8.55
N LYS A 78 10.12 0.34 8.03
CA LYS A 78 10.92 1.11 7.04
C LYS A 78 10.18 1.13 5.70
N HIS A 79 10.36 2.19 4.90
CA HIS A 79 9.65 2.33 3.63
C HIS A 79 9.94 1.18 2.64
N HIS A 80 11.19 0.72 2.55
CA HIS A 80 11.60 -0.40 1.69
C HIS A 80 11.22 -1.77 2.25
N GLN A 81 10.69 -1.84 3.47
CA GLN A 81 10.18 -3.08 4.03
C GLN A 81 8.76 -3.29 3.52
N GLN A 82 8.62 -4.19 2.54
CA GLN A 82 7.36 -4.48 1.84
C GLN A 82 6.59 -5.65 2.44
N TRP A 83 7.27 -6.42 3.31
CA TRP A 83 6.73 -7.57 4.02
C TRP A 83 6.81 -7.37 5.54
N SER A 84 5.83 -7.89 6.25
CA SER A 84 5.80 -7.89 7.71
C SER A 84 5.36 -9.24 8.26
N TYR A 85 5.84 -9.54 9.46
CA TYR A 85 5.37 -10.68 10.24
C TYR A 85 4.19 -10.27 11.12
N VAL A 86 3.13 -11.06 11.05
CA VAL A 86 1.94 -10.98 11.88
C VAL A 86 1.80 -12.32 12.59
N GLY A 87 2.27 -12.38 13.84
CA GLY A 87 2.60 -13.67 14.46
C GLY A 87 3.69 -14.37 13.65
N ASP A 88 3.45 -15.62 13.31
CA ASP A 88 4.37 -16.45 12.52
C ASP A 88 4.15 -16.35 11.00
N HIS A 89 3.21 -15.51 10.56
CA HIS A 89 2.84 -15.39 9.15
C HIS A 89 3.51 -14.18 8.49
N LYS A 90 4.15 -14.42 7.34
CA LYS A 90 4.72 -13.37 6.49
C LYS A 90 3.66 -12.84 5.54
N VAL A 91 3.29 -11.58 5.69
CA VAL A 91 2.19 -10.91 4.96
C VAL A 91 2.72 -9.68 4.22
N GLN A 92 2.21 -9.43 3.02
CA GLN A 92 2.51 -8.22 2.26
C GLN A 92 1.94 -7.00 3.03
N ARG A 93 2.77 -5.99 3.23
CA ARG A 93 2.50 -4.87 4.16
C ARG A 93 1.25 -4.06 3.81
N ASP A 94 1.02 -3.83 2.52
CA ASP A 94 -0.09 -2.99 2.06
C ASP A 94 -1.41 -3.78 2.14
N LEU A 95 -1.39 -5.09 1.88
CA LEU A 95 -2.51 -6.01 2.09
C LEU A 95 -2.83 -6.17 3.59
N ASP A 96 -1.82 -6.28 4.44
CA ASP A 96 -1.97 -6.25 5.90
C ASP A 96 -2.65 -4.95 6.34
N SER A 97 -2.20 -3.80 5.81
CA SER A 97 -2.84 -2.50 6.10
C SER A 97 -4.30 -2.45 5.63
N ALA A 98 -4.60 -2.95 4.42
CA ALA A 98 -5.96 -3.01 3.90
C ALA A 98 -6.87 -3.93 4.74
N PHE A 99 -6.34 -5.08 5.19
CA PHE A 99 -7.03 -6.00 6.08
C PHE A 99 -7.38 -5.34 7.41
N LEU A 100 -6.46 -4.58 8.00
CA LEU A 100 -6.71 -3.84 9.23
C LEU A 100 -7.78 -2.76 9.04
N ILE A 101 -7.79 -2.07 7.89
CA ILE A 101 -8.79 -1.05 7.54
C ILE A 101 -10.17 -1.67 7.32
N MET A 102 -10.25 -2.83 6.66
CA MET A 102 -11.50 -3.58 6.48
C MET A 102 -12.13 -3.97 7.83
N ASN A 103 -11.30 -4.23 8.84
CA ASN A 103 -11.72 -4.51 10.21
C ASN A 103 -11.68 -3.26 11.11
N SER A 104 -12.04 -2.08 10.59
CA SER A 104 -12.09 -0.84 11.39
C SER A 104 -13.25 -0.86 12.40
N GLN A 105 -13.07 -0.17 13.52
CA GLN A 105 -14.19 0.25 14.35
C GLN A 105 -15.12 1.21 13.58
N SER A 106 -16.38 1.32 14.01
CA SER A 106 -17.37 2.21 13.39
C SER A 106 -17.00 3.69 13.45
N ASP A 107 -16.16 4.09 14.41
CA ASP A 107 -15.64 5.46 14.52
C ASP A 107 -14.51 5.78 13.53
N GLY A 108 -14.01 4.76 12.80
CA GLY A 108 -12.93 4.88 11.82
C GLY A 108 -11.58 5.30 12.41
N LYS A 109 -11.37 5.19 13.73
CA LYS A 109 -10.15 5.68 14.40
C LYS A 109 -9.15 4.58 14.73
N SER A 110 -9.60 3.35 14.88
CA SER A 110 -8.77 2.20 15.24
C SER A 110 -9.30 0.91 14.60
N THR A 111 -8.47 -0.13 14.67
CA THR A 111 -8.84 -1.48 14.23
C THR A 111 -9.64 -2.20 15.32
N ASN A 112 -10.67 -2.93 14.93
CA ASN A 112 -11.36 -3.89 15.78
C ASN A 112 -10.57 -5.20 15.84
N ARG A 113 -9.80 -5.37 16.92
CA ARG A 113 -8.91 -6.52 17.11
C ARG A 113 -9.65 -7.86 17.13
N GLU A 114 -10.82 -7.94 17.73
CA GLU A 114 -11.60 -9.17 17.80
C GLU A 114 -12.05 -9.64 16.42
N TYR A 115 -12.54 -8.71 15.58
CA TYR A 115 -12.86 -9.01 14.19
C TYR A 115 -11.64 -9.42 13.38
N CYS A 116 -10.48 -8.79 13.59
CA CYS A 116 -9.24 -9.26 12.98
C CYS A 116 -8.95 -10.72 13.33
N ILE A 117 -8.97 -11.08 14.62
CA ILE A 117 -8.69 -12.46 15.06
C ILE A 117 -9.64 -13.45 14.38
N ARG A 118 -10.93 -13.12 14.27
CA ARG A 118 -11.94 -13.97 13.64
C ARG A 118 -11.77 -14.12 12.13
N THR A 119 -11.35 -13.06 11.44
CA THR A 119 -11.28 -13.03 9.96
C THR A 119 -9.88 -13.32 9.41
N PHE A 120 -8.84 -13.30 10.25
CA PHE A 120 -7.45 -13.39 9.83
C PHE A 120 -7.12 -14.69 9.09
N LYS A 121 -7.68 -15.82 9.53
CA LYS A 121 -7.48 -17.11 8.85
C LYS A 121 -7.91 -17.06 7.38
N ASN A 122 -9.10 -16.51 7.11
CA ASN A 122 -9.61 -16.39 5.73
C ASN A 122 -8.78 -15.40 4.92
N PHE A 123 -8.37 -14.28 5.53
CA PHE A 123 -7.46 -13.34 4.90
C PHE A 123 -6.14 -14.01 4.49
N LEU A 124 -5.52 -14.81 5.36
CA LEU A 124 -4.27 -15.50 5.06
C LEU A 124 -4.39 -16.47 3.88
N ILE A 125 -5.50 -17.22 3.81
CA ILE A 125 -5.76 -18.13 2.68
C ILE A 125 -5.82 -17.34 1.37
N LEU A 126 -6.62 -16.28 1.33
CA LEU A 126 -6.77 -15.44 0.12
C LEU A 126 -5.47 -14.72 -0.24
N HIS A 127 -4.75 -14.20 0.75
CA HIS A 127 -3.46 -13.56 0.58
C HIS A 127 -2.46 -14.53 -0.05
N ASN A 128 -2.29 -15.72 0.52
CA ASN A 128 -1.30 -16.69 0.05
C ASN A 128 -1.60 -17.15 -1.38
N ASN A 129 -2.87 -17.46 -1.67
CA ASN A 129 -3.30 -17.82 -3.02
C ASN A 129 -2.99 -16.70 -4.01
N GLN A 130 -3.26 -15.45 -3.65
CA GLN A 130 -2.96 -14.31 -4.51
C GLN A 130 -1.45 -14.13 -4.74
N MET A 131 -0.63 -14.31 -3.70
CA MET A 131 0.82 -14.19 -3.83
C MET A 131 1.39 -15.30 -4.72
N GLU A 132 0.87 -16.52 -4.58
CA GLU A 132 1.24 -17.65 -5.44
C GLU A 132 0.86 -17.40 -6.91
N GLN A 133 -0.38 -16.94 -7.16
CA GLN A 133 -0.82 -16.59 -8.51
C GLN A 133 0.03 -15.49 -9.14
N LEU A 134 0.38 -14.45 -8.39
CA LEU A 134 1.25 -13.38 -8.88
C LEU A 134 2.65 -13.90 -9.20
N ASN A 135 3.20 -14.80 -8.39
CA ASN A 135 4.50 -15.41 -8.66
C ASN A 135 4.50 -16.30 -9.91
N GLN A 136 3.40 -17.03 -10.17
CA GLN A 136 3.30 -17.96 -11.29
C GLN A 136 3.00 -17.26 -12.63
N HIS A 137 2.18 -16.21 -12.62
CA HIS A 137 1.58 -15.67 -13.85
C HIS A 137 2.00 -14.25 -14.19
N ALA A 138 2.63 -13.51 -13.28
CA ALA A 138 2.95 -12.12 -13.57
C ALA A 138 4.18 -12.02 -14.48
N SER A 139 3.96 -11.59 -15.73
CA SER A 139 5.04 -11.21 -16.65
C SER A 139 5.79 -9.95 -16.19
N TYR A 140 5.12 -9.11 -15.39
CA TYR A 140 5.68 -7.92 -14.77
C TYR A 140 4.95 -7.62 -13.45
N LEU A 141 5.71 -7.37 -12.38
CA LEU A 141 5.20 -6.85 -11.12
C LEU A 141 5.90 -5.52 -10.80
N PRO A 142 5.15 -4.53 -10.30
CA PRO A 142 5.78 -3.33 -9.81
C PRO A 142 6.65 -3.68 -8.59
N SER A 143 7.84 -3.08 -8.53
CA SER A 143 8.82 -3.31 -7.45
C SER A 143 8.26 -3.06 -6.04
N SER A 144 7.16 -2.33 -5.91
CA SER A 144 6.42 -2.09 -4.67
C SER A 144 5.68 -3.32 -4.12
N MET A 145 5.54 -4.39 -4.90
CA MET A 145 4.93 -5.65 -4.43
C MET A 145 5.92 -6.53 -3.66
N GLY A 146 7.22 -6.36 -3.91
CA GLY A 146 8.26 -7.00 -3.11
C GLY A 146 8.32 -8.51 -3.32
N LEU A 147 7.80 -8.97 -4.46
CA LEU A 147 7.93 -10.33 -4.95
C LEU A 147 9.15 -10.37 -5.87
N ASP A 148 10.01 -11.35 -5.66
CA ASP A 148 11.08 -11.67 -6.60
C ASP A 148 10.43 -12.47 -7.72
N LEU A 149 10.34 -11.88 -8.92
CA LEU A 149 9.83 -12.60 -10.09
C LEU A 149 10.75 -13.80 -10.37
N PRO A 150 10.20 -14.99 -10.64
CA PRO A 150 11.02 -16.11 -11.04
C PRO A 150 11.82 -15.73 -12.28
N SER A 151 13.11 -16.06 -12.27
CA SER A 151 13.98 -15.80 -13.40
C SER A 151 13.42 -16.46 -14.67
N GLN A 152 13.75 -15.93 -15.85
CA GLN A 152 13.34 -16.57 -17.13
C GLN A 152 13.75 -18.06 -17.20
N VAL A 153 14.80 -18.46 -16.47
CA VAL A 153 15.28 -19.83 -16.35
C VAL A 153 14.34 -20.71 -15.52
N GLU A 154 13.80 -20.19 -14.41
CA GLU A 154 12.83 -20.91 -13.56
C GLU A 154 11.46 -21.04 -14.23
N MET A 155 11.02 -20.01 -14.95
CA MET A 155 9.82 -20.05 -15.78
C MET A 155 9.93 -21.13 -16.88
N LEU A 156 11.08 -21.23 -17.54
CA LEU A 156 11.36 -22.28 -18.54
C LEU A 156 11.45 -23.68 -17.92
N ALA A 157 11.96 -23.82 -16.70
CA ALA A 157 12.02 -25.08 -15.98
C ALA A 157 10.62 -25.57 -15.56
N PHE A 158 9.75 -24.66 -15.12
CA PHE A 158 8.36 -24.98 -14.78
C PHE A 158 7.54 -25.40 -16.01
N VAL A 159 7.66 -24.67 -17.13
CA VAL A 159 6.98 -25.04 -18.39
C VAL A 159 7.43 -26.41 -18.90
N LYS A 160 8.71 -26.77 -18.72
CA LYS A 160 9.24 -28.10 -19.07
C LYS A 160 8.90 -29.21 -18.07
N SER A 161 8.39 -28.87 -16.89
CA SER A 161 7.99 -29.84 -15.86
C SER A 161 6.52 -30.24 -15.97
N VAL A 162 5.70 -29.45 -16.67
CA VAL A 162 4.26 -29.63 -16.79
C VAL A 162 3.86 -30.14 -18.19
N CYS A 163 4.77 -30.07 -19.17
CA CYS A 163 4.67 -30.67 -20.50
C CYS A 163 5.60 -31.87 -20.61
#